data_AF-A0A935IG53-F1
#
_entry.id   AF-A0A935IG53-F1
#
_cell.length_a   1.000
_cell.length_b   1.000
_cell.length_c   1.000
_cell.angle_alpha   90.00
_cell.angle_beta   90.00
_cell.angle_gamma   90.00
#
_symmetry.space_group_name_H-M   'P 1'
#
loop_
_entity.id
_entity.type
_entity.pdbx_description
1 polymer ?
#
loop_
_entity_poly.entity_id
_entity_poly.type
_entity_poly.pdbx_seq_one_letter_code
_entity_poly.pdbx_strand_id
1 'polypeptide(L)'
;MTSCKQKELDWTQLTSFKIYDFKTFPQDKDLRTCSDSDIQQMKYIETNLDQAKNVLSKSIPLGETSYLWKGHHFTTATFSDGLTRSILVSYYGGFFMDLTTNKYYKFQGDTRTEWENFWRNYYKTLHKYTDNACQKCDIEKLKTVSENLDGLTFKIVFDFVCTFDTSCKNNIEYSEWSNELLFKILDKSPTLLIEVLSAEKGNTELILNEIKSPLLDINLQNLYDKVKGAASVVAIRTEFLNAIITASEKDGQKIKK
;
A
#
# COMPACT_ATOMS: atom_id res chain seq x y z
N MET A 1 6.67 40.40 32.86
CA MET A 1 6.34 39.94 31.50
C MET A 1 6.02 38.46 31.58
N THR A 2 4.73 38.14 31.63
CA THR A 2 4.25 36.76 31.75
C THR A 2 4.54 36.07 30.43
N SER A 3 5.48 35.12 30.45
CA SER A 3 5.69 34.16 29.36
C SER A 3 4.32 33.58 29.01
N CYS A 4 3.84 33.80 27.77
CA CYS A 4 2.74 33.02 27.22
C CYS A 4 3.18 31.57 27.23
N LYS A 5 2.83 30.83 28.29
CA LYS A 5 2.95 29.38 28.32
C LYS A 5 2.14 28.87 27.13
N GLN A 6 2.84 28.49 26.06
CA GLN A 6 2.21 27.83 24.92
C GLN A 6 1.42 26.64 25.46
N LYS A 7 0.12 26.59 25.14
CA LYS A 7 -0.79 25.52 25.58
C LYS A 7 -0.18 24.17 25.20
N GLU A 8 0.02 23.33 26.21
CA GLU A 8 0.47 21.95 26.02
C GLU A 8 -0.60 21.18 25.25
N LEU A 9 -0.18 20.34 24.30
CA LEU A 9 -1.11 19.61 23.44
C LEU A 9 -1.74 18.48 24.23
N ASP A 10 -3.05 18.57 24.44
CA ASP A 10 -3.86 17.46 24.94
C ASP A 10 -4.33 16.62 23.74
N TRP A 11 -3.59 15.56 23.44
CA TRP A 11 -3.90 14.64 22.34
C TRP A 11 -5.24 13.93 22.51
N THR A 12 -5.85 13.90 23.70
CA THR A 12 -7.17 13.30 23.89
C THR A 12 -8.30 14.12 23.25
N GLN A 13 -8.05 15.42 23.04
CA GLN A 13 -8.97 16.38 22.42
C GLN A 13 -8.94 16.38 20.89
N LEU A 14 -8.21 15.45 20.28
CA LEU A 14 -8.11 15.33 18.83
C LEU A 14 -9.50 15.06 18.20
N THR A 15 -9.85 15.81 17.17
CA THR A 15 -11.08 15.67 16.39
C THR A 15 -10.82 15.30 14.93
N SER A 16 -9.61 15.57 14.42
CA SER A 16 -9.16 15.10 13.11
C SER A 16 -7.66 14.82 13.15
N PHE A 17 -7.23 13.75 12.47
CA PHE A 17 -5.82 13.49 12.21
C PHE A 17 -5.65 12.97 10.79
N LYS A 18 -5.05 13.80 9.93
CA LYS A 18 -4.95 13.57 8.50
C LYS A 18 -3.50 13.33 8.10
N ILE A 19 -3.29 12.31 7.29
CA ILE A 19 -1.97 11.95 6.74
C ILE A 19 -2.00 12.27 5.25
N TYR A 20 -1.10 13.14 4.82
CA TYR A 20 -1.09 13.67 3.46
C TYR A 20 -0.07 12.97 2.57
N ASP A 21 -0.41 12.83 1.29
CA ASP A 21 0.50 12.36 0.27
C ASP A 21 1.43 13.48 -0.18
N PHE A 22 2.70 13.35 0.21
CA PHE A 22 3.75 14.28 -0.14
C PHE A 22 3.97 14.40 -1.65
N LYS A 23 3.61 13.39 -2.47
CA LYS A 23 3.69 13.50 -3.93
C LYS A 23 2.73 14.55 -4.50
N THR A 24 1.66 14.85 -3.78
CA THR A 24 0.66 15.86 -4.17
C THR A 24 0.97 17.24 -3.59
N PHE A 25 2.09 17.38 -2.87
CA PHE A 25 2.57 18.66 -2.38
C PHE A 25 3.08 19.54 -3.54
N PRO A 26 2.81 20.85 -3.54
CA PRO A 26 3.43 21.78 -4.48
C PRO A 26 4.96 21.76 -4.36
N GLN A 27 5.65 21.29 -5.42
CA GLN A 27 7.09 21.01 -5.38
C GLN A 27 7.97 22.27 -5.29
N ASP A 28 7.40 23.46 -5.53
CA ASP A 28 8.05 24.76 -5.43
C ASP A 28 7.93 25.39 -4.03
N LYS A 29 7.32 24.70 -3.07
CA LYS A 29 7.06 25.22 -1.71
C LYS A 29 7.91 24.51 -0.65
N ASP A 30 8.10 25.17 0.49
CA ASP A 30 8.66 24.56 1.70
C ASP A 30 7.50 24.15 2.63
N LEU A 31 7.54 22.91 3.13
CA LEU A 31 6.59 22.39 4.11
C LEU A 31 6.53 23.23 5.39
N ARG A 32 7.63 23.91 5.73
CA ARG A 32 7.71 24.79 6.90
C ARG A 32 7.00 26.11 6.71
N THR A 33 6.71 26.48 5.47
CA THR A 33 6.08 27.76 5.10
C THR A 33 4.83 27.58 4.26
N CYS A 34 4.28 26.36 4.19
CA CYS A 34 3.08 26.08 3.41
C CYS A 34 1.84 26.77 4.02
N SER A 35 0.97 27.27 3.16
CA SER A 35 -0.29 27.90 3.54
C SER A 35 -1.43 26.89 3.62
N ASP A 36 -2.54 27.26 4.26
CA ASP A 36 -3.75 26.42 4.31
C ASP A 36 -4.27 26.07 2.91
N SER A 37 -4.15 26.99 1.94
CA SER A 37 -4.54 26.73 0.56
C SER A 37 -3.63 25.72 -0.14
N ASP A 38 -2.33 25.69 0.19
CA ASP A 38 -1.42 24.67 -0.33
C ASP A 38 -1.79 23.28 0.20
N ILE A 39 -2.17 23.21 1.48
CA ILE A 39 -2.58 21.96 2.15
C ILE A 39 -3.92 21.44 1.58
N GLN A 40 -4.86 22.32 1.26
CA GLN A 40 -6.18 21.95 0.72
C GLN A 40 -6.10 21.22 -0.64
N GLN A 41 -5.03 21.44 -1.40
CA GLN A 41 -4.83 20.79 -2.71
C GLN A 41 -4.23 19.39 -2.57
N MET A 42 -3.70 19.04 -1.40
CA MET A 42 -3.04 17.76 -1.17
C MET A 42 -4.08 16.65 -0.96
N LYS A 43 -3.78 15.47 -1.51
CA LYS A 43 -4.54 14.26 -1.17
C LYS A 43 -4.18 13.78 0.23
N TYR A 44 -5.15 13.26 0.96
CA TYR A 44 -4.95 12.73 2.30
C TYR A 44 -5.85 11.54 2.59
N ILE A 45 -5.51 10.81 3.65
CA ILE A 45 -6.43 9.93 4.36
C ILE A 45 -6.66 10.43 5.77
N GLU A 46 -7.84 10.18 6.30
CA GLU A 46 -8.17 10.41 7.70
C GLU A 46 -7.95 9.13 8.49
N THR A 47 -7.31 9.25 9.65
CA THR A 47 -6.95 8.09 10.49
C THR A 47 -8.08 7.72 11.45
N ASN A 48 -8.01 6.52 12.03
CA ASN A 48 -8.85 6.18 13.19
C ASN A 48 -8.45 7.06 14.39
N LEU A 49 -9.36 7.91 14.83
CA LEU A 49 -9.11 8.88 15.90
C LEU A 49 -8.77 8.24 17.23
N ASP A 50 -9.41 7.15 17.62
CA ASP A 50 -9.14 6.48 18.90
C ASP A 50 -7.72 5.92 18.94
N GLN A 51 -7.27 5.32 17.83
CA GLN A 51 -5.90 4.85 17.69
C GLN A 51 -4.90 6.01 17.69
N ALA A 52 -5.19 7.08 16.96
CA ALA A 52 -4.32 8.27 16.91
C ALA A 52 -4.17 8.90 18.31
N LYS A 53 -5.28 9.10 19.03
CA LYS A 53 -5.29 9.60 20.41
C LYS A 53 -4.47 8.70 21.33
N ASN A 54 -4.72 7.39 21.29
CA ASN A 54 -4.04 6.42 22.15
C ASN A 54 -2.53 6.44 21.94
N VAL A 55 -2.06 6.51 20.69
CA VAL A 55 -0.61 6.51 20.43
C VAL A 55 0.02 7.88 20.70
N LEU A 56 -0.55 8.97 20.18
CA LEU A 56 0.02 10.32 20.29
C LEU A 56 0.09 10.82 21.75
N SER A 57 -0.89 10.46 22.58
CA SER A 57 -0.89 10.79 24.01
C SER A 57 0.29 10.20 24.79
N LYS A 58 0.94 9.17 24.26
CA LYS A 58 2.14 8.55 24.85
C LYS A 58 3.45 9.14 24.33
N SER A 59 3.38 10.17 23.48
CA SER A 59 4.57 10.89 23.02
C SER A 59 5.17 11.72 24.16
N ILE A 60 6.50 11.85 24.15
CA ILE A 60 7.23 12.67 25.11
C ILE A 60 8.06 13.73 24.37
N PRO A 61 8.13 14.97 24.88
CA PRO A 61 8.99 15.99 24.31
C PRO A 61 10.44 15.53 24.25
N LEU A 62 11.05 15.69 23.10
CA LEU A 62 12.48 15.54 22.91
C LEU A 62 13.13 16.88 23.29
N GLY A 63 13.98 16.87 24.32
CA GLY A 63 14.71 18.07 24.76
C GLY A 63 15.73 18.56 23.72
N GLU A 64 16.66 19.44 24.13
CA GLU A 64 17.62 20.13 23.25
C GLU A 64 18.69 19.24 22.57
N THR A 65 18.55 17.92 22.64
CA THR A 65 19.49 16.99 21.99
C THR A 65 19.31 16.99 20.48
N SER A 66 20.41 17.23 19.75
CA SER A 66 20.48 17.01 18.30
C SER A 66 20.19 15.55 17.96
N TYR A 67 19.32 15.32 16.97
CA TYR A 67 18.98 13.98 16.51
C TYR A 67 19.06 13.94 14.97
N LEU A 68 19.35 12.75 14.42
CA LEU A 68 19.46 12.56 12.99
C LEU A 68 18.05 12.46 12.39
N TRP A 69 17.63 13.51 11.69
CA TRP A 69 16.37 13.54 10.96
C TRP A 69 16.61 13.15 9.50
N LYS A 70 15.79 12.24 8.96
CA LYS A 70 15.81 11.90 7.53
C LYS A 70 14.40 11.88 6.97
N GLY A 71 14.22 12.62 5.88
CA GLY A 71 12.96 12.71 5.12
C GLY A 71 11.80 13.26 5.95
N HIS A 72 10.67 13.49 5.30
CA HIS A 72 9.49 14.04 5.96
C HIS A 72 8.24 13.35 5.44
N HIS A 73 7.33 13.06 6.36
CA HIS A 73 5.91 12.93 6.04
C HIS A 73 5.15 14.08 6.69
N PHE A 74 4.01 14.45 6.11
CA PHE A 74 3.23 15.59 6.55
C PHE A 74 1.85 15.16 7.07
N THR A 75 1.46 15.70 8.22
CA THR A 75 0.16 15.46 8.84
C THR A 75 -0.43 16.74 9.43
N THR A 76 -1.74 16.75 9.61
CA THR A 76 -2.43 17.78 10.39
C THR A 76 -3.23 17.14 11.52
N ALA A 77 -3.26 17.82 12.67
CA ALA A 77 -3.99 17.44 13.86
C ALA A 77 -4.93 18.57 14.26
N THR A 78 -6.24 18.35 14.21
CA THR A 78 -7.25 19.32 14.63
C THR A 78 -7.82 18.92 15.98
N PHE A 79 -8.04 19.90 16.86
CA PHE A 79 -8.51 19.71 18.23
C PHE A 79 -9.92 20.27 18.42
N SER A 80 -10.57 19.91 19.53
CA SER A 80 -11.95 20.29 19.87
C SER A 80 -12.16 21.81 20.01
N ASP A 81 -11.09 22.57 20.30
CA ASP A 81 -11.11 24.04 20.35
C ASP A 81 -10.92 24.70 18.97
N GLY A 82 -10.91 23.91 17.89
CA GLY A 82 -10.71 24.37 16.51
C GLY A 82 -9.25 24.59 16.14
N LEU A 83 -8.31 24.43 17.08
CA LEU A 83 -6.89 24.57 16.80
C LEU A 83 -6.44 23.47 15.84
N THR A 84 -5.64 23.82 14.82
CA THR A 84 -4.97 22.86 13.95
C THR A 84 -3.45 23.00 14.06
N ARG A 85 -2.77 21.85 14.14
CA ARG A 85 -1.30 21.74 14.17
C ARG A 85 -0.81 21.01 12.94
N SER A 86 0.26 21.52 12.36
CA SER A 86 1.00 20.87 11.27
C SER A 86 2.14 20.06 11.87
N ILE A 87 2.25 18.79 11.51
CA ILE A 87 3.21 17.88 12.09
C ILE A 87 4.05 17.24 10.98
N LEU A 88 5.37 17.22 11.19
CA LEU A 88 6.28 16.42 10.37
C LEU A 88 6.61 15.13 11.09
N VAL A 89 6.53 14.02 10.39
CA VAL A 89 6.98 12.71 10.89
C VAL A 89 8.27 12.34 10.16
N SER A 90 9.27 11.87 10.89
CA SER A 90 10.51 11.37 10.28
C SER A 90 10.21 10.17 9.36
N TYR A 91 11.00 9.96 8.31
CA TYR A 91 10.76 8.88 7.35
C TYR A 91 10.76 7.48 7.97
N TYR A 92 11.58 7.28 9.01
CA TYR A 92 11.64 6.03 9.76
C TYR A 92 10.54 5.90 10.82
N GLY A 93 9.68 6.91 10.97
CA GLY A 93 8.56 6.91 11.91
C GLY A 93 8.98 6.91 13.37
N GLY A 94 10.23 7.21 13.74
CA GLY A 94 10.66 7.17 15.14
C GLY A 94 10.36 8.46 15.94
N PHE A 95 10.24 9.58 15.23
CA PHE A 95 10.09 10.93 15.79
C PHE A 95 9.08 11.74 14.98
N PHE A 96 8.49 12.74 15.63
CA PHE A 96 7.73 13.78 14.93
C PHE A 96 8.05 15.18 15.49
N MET A 97 7.69 16.20 14.71
CA MET A 97 7.88 17.61 15.02
C MET A 97 6.55 18.34 14.85
N ASP A 98 6.15 19.12 15.85
CA ASP A 98 5.11 20.14 15.70
C ASP A 98 5.74 21.36 15.02
N LEU A 99 5.36 21.63 13.77
CA LEU A 99 5.85 22.77 12.99
C LEU A 99 5.44 24.11 13.59
N THR A 100 4.29 24.17 14.26
CA THR A 100 3.78 25.42 14.82
C THR A 100 4.59 25.87 16.04
N THR A 101 5.04 24.91 16.84
CA THR A 101 5.83 25.20 18.06
C THR A 101 7.32 24.92 17.91
N ASN A 102 7.74 24.33 16.79
CA ASN A 102 9.09 23.84 16.53
C ASN A 102 9.59 22.87 17.63
N LYS A 103 8.67 22.08 18.21
CA LYS A 103 8.97 21.10 19.25
C LYS A 103 9.02 19.70 18.69
N TYR A 104 9.96 18.92 19.19
CA TYR A 104 10.17 17.53 18.80
C TYR A 104 9.60 16.57 19.83
N TYR A 105 9.16 15.42 19.36
CA TYR A 105 8.55 14.40 20.18
C TYR A 105 9.12 13.02 19.79
N LYS A 106 9.27 12.16 20.81
CA LYS A 106 9.68 10.76 20.65
C LYS A 106 8.74 9.82 21.39
N PHE A 107 8.92 8.54 21.11
CA PHE A 107 8.27 7.45 21.84
C PHE A 107 9.35 6.54 22.45
N GLN A 108 8.99 5.82 23.51
CA GLN A 108 9.89 4.90 24.23
C GLN A 108 9.27 3.52 24.38
N GLY A 109 10.13 2.49 24.51
CA GLY A 109 9.70 1.11 24.71
C GLY A 109 8.70 0.64 23.65
N ASP A 110 7.69 -0.11 24.10
CA ASP A 110 6.67 -0.70 23.23
C ASP A 110 5.82 0.34 22.50
N THR A 111 5.65 1.53 23.08
CA THR A 111 4.93 2.64 22.43
C THR A 111 5.61 3.09 21.13
N ARG A 112 6.94 2.99 21.04
CA ARG A 112 7.63 3.30 19.79
C ARG A 112 7.21 2.33 18.68
N THR A 113 7.13 1.04 18.99
CA THR A 113 6.67 0.01 18.05
C THR A 113 5.21 0.23 17.66
N GLU A 114 4.34 0.58 18.62
CA GLU A 114 2.93 0.94 18.35
C GLU A 114 2.83 2.12 17.36
N TRP A 115 3.62 3.17 17.57
CA TRP A 115 3.66 4.33 16.69
C TRP A 115 4.21 4.02 15.30
N GLU A 116 5.33 3.29 15.21
CA GLU A 116 5.89 2.87 13.93
C GLU A 116 4.88 2.00 13.14
N ASN A 117 4.12 1.14 13.82
CA ASN A 117 3.08 0.32 13.19
C ASN A 117 1.85 1.14 12.78
N PHE A 118 1.37 2.02 13.64
CA PHE A 118 0.30 2.98 13.31
C PHE A 118 0.69 3.74 12.04
N TRP A 119 1.86 4.38 12.05
CA TRP A 119 2.35 5.18 10.94
C TRP A 119 2.49 4.36 9.65
N ARG A 120 3.13 3.19 9.73
CA ARG A 120 3.37 2.31 8.58
C ARG A 120 2.06 1.82 7.95
N ASN A 121 1.06 1.49 8.76
CA ASN A 121 -0.23 1.02 8.26
C ASN A 121 -0.97 2.11 7.49
N TYR A 122 -1.06 3.31 8.07
CA TYR A 122 -1.74 4.41 7.39
C TYR A 122 -0.97 4.93 6.18
N TYR A 123 0.36 5.04 6.24
CA TYR A 123 1.14 5.46 5.07
C TYR A 123 1.05 4.43 3.92
N LYS A 124 1.05 3.13 4.21
CA LYS A 124 0.78 2.09 3.19
C LYS A 124 -0.61 2.26 2.58
N THR A 125 -1.63 2.54 3.39
CA THR A 125 -3.00 2.80 2.93
C THR A 125 -3.09 4.07 2.09
N LEU A 126 -2.42 5.15 2.50
CA LEU A 126 -2.36 6.40 1.74
C LEU A 126 -1.72 6.16 0.39
N HIS A 127 -0.59 5.45 0.33
CA HIS A 127 0.07 5.09 -0.92
C HIS A 127 -0.81 4.19 -1.82
N LYS A 128 -1.68 3.36 -1.23
CA LYS A 128 -2.72 2.61 -1.95
C LYS A 128 -3.87 3.51 -2.46
N TYR A 129 -4.10 4.67 -1.84
CA TYR A 129 -5.23 5.56 -2.13
C TYR A 129 -4.87 6.74 -3.05
N THR A 130 -3.63 7.20 -3.05
CA THR A 130 -3.23 8.47 -3.70
C THR A 130 -2.38 8.32 -4.96
N ASP A 131 -1.62 7.21 -5.07
CA ASP A 131 -1.22 6.71 -6.38
C ASP A 131 -2.45 6.17 -7.09
N ASN A 132 -2.45 6.21 -8.42
CA ASN A 132 -3.40 5.50 -9.27
C ASN A 132 -3.21 3.97 -9.07
N ALA A 133 -3.41 3.45 -7.86
CA ALA A 133 -2.91 2.16 -7.38
C ALA A 133 -3.50 0.96 -8.12
N CYS A 134 -4.51 1.23 -8.95
CA CYS A 134 -5.19 0.24 -9.76
C CYS A 134 -5.54 0.84 -11.13
N GLN A 135 -4.60 1.56 -11.76
CA GLN A 135 -4.80 1.97 -13.15
C GLN A 135 -4.97 0.72 -14.01
N LYS A 136 -6.15 0.60 -14.63
CA LYS A 136 -6.48 -0.55 -15.47
C LYS A 136 -5.65 -0.51 -16.74
N CYS A 137 -5.28 -1.69 -17.21
CA CYS A 137 -4.51 -1.84 -18.44
C CYS A 137 -3.15 -1.11 -18.41
N ASP A 138 -2.54 -0.99 -17.21
CA ASP A 138 -1.28 -0.27 -17.01
C ASP A 138 -0.07 -1.12 -17.37
N ILE A 139 0.55 -0.79 -18.51
CA ILE A 139 1.72 -1.46 -19.07
C ILE A 139 2.97 -1.27 -18.20
N GLU A 140 3.12 -0.15 -17.49
CA GLU A 140 4.29 0.07 -16.64
C GLU A 140 4.31 -0.90 -15.44
N LYS A 141 3.14 -1.34 -14.98
CA LYS A 141 3.03 -2.40 -13.97
C LYS A 141 3.42 -3.76 -14.52
N LEU A 142 3.08 -4.06 -15.78
CA LEU A 142 3.54 -5.28 -16.47
C LEU A 142 5.06 -5.30 -16.57
N LYS A 143 5.66 -4.18 -16.98
CA LYS A 143 7.11 -3.99 -17.02
C LYS A 143 7.76 -4.22 -15.66
N THR A 144 7.20 -3.64 -14.61
CA THR A 144 7.70 -3.80 -13.23
C THR A 144 7.72 -5.28 -12.82
N VAL A 145 6.68 -6.06 -13.13
CA VAL A 145 6.67 -7.51 -12.88
C VAL A 145 7.77 -8.19 -13.67
N SER A 146 7.85 -7.93 -14.97
CA SER A 146 8.81 -8.55 -15.89
C SER A 146 10.26 -8.38 -15.43
N GLU A 147 10.62 -7.18 -14.98
CA GLU A 147 11.96 -6.84 -14.47
C GLU A 147 12.28 -7.47 -13.10
N ASN A 148 11.27 -7.96 -12.37
CA ASN A 148 11.40 -8.44 -11.00
C ASN A 148 10.86 -9.87 -10.79
N LEU A 149 10.79 -10.69 -11.85
CA LEU A 149 10.24 -12.06 -11.79
C LEU A 149 10.93 -12.98 -10.77
N ASP A 150 12.23 -12.79 -10.52
CA ASP A 150 12.99 -13.59 -9.54
C ASP A 150 12.92 -13.03 -8.12
N GLY A 151 12.31 -11.86 -7.94
CA GLY A 151 12.22 -11.12 -6.68
C GLY A 151 10.82 -10.58 -6.40
N LEU A 152 9.78 -11.33 -6.78
CA LEU A 152 8.40 -10.90 -6.66
C LEU A 152 8.04 -10.63 -5.19
N THR A 153 7.42 -9.47 -4.95
CA THR A 153 6.89 -9.10 -3.64
C THR A 153 5.37 -9.04 -3.69
N PHE A 154 4.73 -9.10 -2.53
CA PHE A 154 3.28 -8.94 -2.42
C PHE A 154 2.79 -7.68 -3.13
N LYS A 155 3.49 -6.55 -3.00
CA LYS A 155 3.11 -5.30 -3.67
C LYS A 155 3.20 -5.39 -5.19
N ILE A 156 4.27 -5.99 -5.73
CA ILE A 156 4.44 -6.11 -7.19
C ILE A 156 3.31 -6.97 -7.78
N VAL A 157 3.01 -8.10 -7.14
CA VAL A 157 1.94 -9.00 -7.59
C VAL A 157 0.56 -8.38 -7.36
N PHE A 158 0.36 -7.65 -6.26
CA PHE A 158 -0.87 -6.89 -6.01
C PHE A 158 -1.10 -5.83 -7.08
N ASP A 159 -0.12 -4.98 -7.36
CA ASP A 159 -0.23 -3.92 -8.37
C ASP A 159 -0.56 -4.53 -9.74
N PHE A 160 0.07 -5.65 -10.10
CA PHE A 160 -0.22 -6.42 -11.31
C PHE A 160 -1.64 -6.98 -11.35
N VAL A 161 -2.08 -7.68 -10.31
CA VAL A 161 -3.45 -8.19 -10.25
C VAL A 161 -4.45 -7.05 -10.36
N CYS A 162 -4.12 -5.86 -9.83
CA CYS A 162 -4.97 -4.69 -9.87
C CYS A 162 -5.23 -4.18 -11.31
N THR A 163 -4.27 -4.32 -12.23
CA THR A 163 -4.40 -3.77 -13.58
C THR A 163 -5.43 -4.49 -14.44
N PHE A 164 -5.86 -5.70 -14.05
CA PHE A 164 -6.89 -6.46 -14.76
C PHE A 164 -8.26 -5.79 -14.66
N ASP A 165 -8.92 -5.68 -15.81
CA ASP A 165 -10.27 -5.16 -15.98
C ASP A 165 -10.87 -5.67 -17.29
N THR A 166 -12.20 -5.75 -17.37
CA THR A 166 -12.89 -6.17 -18.60
C THR A 166 -12.70 -5.19 -19.75
N SER A 167 -12.43 -3.92 -19.48
CA SER A 167 -12.13 -2.90 -20.48
C SER A 167 -10.81 -3.12 -21.22
N CYS A 168 -9.89 -3.92 -20.65
CA CYS A 168 -8.56 -4.13 -21.23
C CYS A 168 -8.55 -5.03 -22.48
N LYS A 169 -9.65 -5.72 -22.79
CA LYS A 169 -9.75 -6.65 -23.94
C LYS A 169 -9.44 -6.00 -25.29
N ASN A 170 -9.65 -4.69 -25.42
CA ASN A 170 -9.35 -3.95 -26.65
C ASN A 170 -7.90 -3.48 -26.73
N ASN A 171 -7.13 -3.58 -25.65
CA ASN A 171 -5.70 -3.34 -25.62
C ASN A 171 -4.98 -4.67 -25.84
N ILE A 172 -4.65 -4.95 -27.10
CA ILE A 172 -4.04 -6.21 -27.55
C ILE A 172 -2.71 -6.44 -26.82
N GLU A 173 -1.82 -5.44 -26.83
CA GLU A 173 -0.50 -5.52 -26.20
C GLU A 173 -0.59 -5.84 -24.71
N TYR A 174 -1.44 -5.10 -23.99
CA TYR A 174 -1.64 -5.36 -22.57
C TYR A 174 -2.22 -6.77 -22.34
N SER A 175 -3.21 -7.19 -23.13
CA SER A 175 -3.88 -8.48 -22.95
C SER A 175 -2.92 -9.64 -23.15
N GLU A 176 -2.10 -9.60 -24.20
CA GLU A 176 -1.08 -10.63 -24.47
C GLU A 176 -0.01 -10.65 -23.37
N TRP A 177 0.55 -9.48 -23.03
CA TRP A 177 1.65 -9.42 -22.08
C TRP A 177 1.21 -9.72 -20.64
N SER A 178 0.03 -9.27 -20.23
CA SER A 178 -0.51 -9.57 -18.91
C SER A 178 -0.86 -11.06 -18.75
N ASN A 179 -1.37 -11.71 -19.79
CA ASN A 179 -1.61 -13.15 -19.80
C ASN A 179 -0.28 -13.93 -19.66
N GLU A 180 0.74 -13.59 -20.45
CA GLU A 180 2.07 -14.19 -20.35
C GLU A 180 2.67 -14.04 -18.95
N LEU A 181 2.63 -12.83 -18.39
CA LEU A 181 3.17 -12.56 -17.06
C LEU A 181 2.42 -13.29 -15.95
N LEU A 182 1.10 -13.46 -16.09
CA LEU A 182 0.30 -14.24 -15.15
C LEU A 182 0.82 -15.68 -15.06
N PHE A 183 1.09 -16.32 -16.19
CA PHE A 183 1.66 -17.68 -16.21
C PHE A 183 3.07 -17.73 -15.64
N LYS A 184 3.91 -16.72 -15.92
CA LYS A 184 5.26 -16.63 -15.32
C LYS A 184 5.21 -16.46 -13.79
N ILE A 185 4.29 -15.64 -13.28
CA ILE A 185 4.07 -15.50 -11.83
C ILE A 185 3.61 -16.83 -11.22
N LEU A 186 2.66 -17.52 -11.86
CA LEU A 186 2.20 -18.83 -11.39
C LEU A 186 3.31 -19.89 -11.39
N ASP A 187 4.20 -19.85 -12.37
CA ASP A 187 5.34 -20.77 -12.46
C ASP A 187 6.40 -20.49 -11.39
N LYS A 188 6.63 -19.22 -11.05
CA LYS A 188 7.67 -18.79 -10.10
C LYS A 188 7.20 -18.74 -8.64
N SER A 189 5.98 -18.30 -8.38
CA SER A 189 5.51 -17.97 -7.03
C SER A 189 3.98 -18.13 -6.90
N PRO A 190 3.43 -19.35 -7.07
CA PRO A 190 1.98 -19.59 -7.02
C PRO A 190 1.39 -19.26 -5.65
N THR A 191 2.13 -19.49 -4.56
CA THR A 191 1.71 -19.12 -3.19
C THR A 191 1.40 -17.62 -3.09
N LEU A 192 2.32 -16.76 -3.57
CA LEU A 192 2.22 -15.32 -3.45
C LEU A 192 1.01 -14.75 -4.22
N LEU A 193 0.77 -15.26 -5.44
CA LEU A 193 -0.39 -14.84 -6.22
C LEU A 193 -1.72 -15.21 -5.55
N ILE A 194 -1.82 -16.43 -5.02
CA ILE A 194 -3.01 -16.89 -4.30
C ILE A 194 -3.21 -16.07 -3.02
N GLU A 195 -2.14 -15.74 -2.30
CA GLU A 195 -2.20 -14.86 -1.12
C GLU A 195 -2.73 -13.45 -1.46
N VAL A 196 -2.24 -12.85 -2.55
CA VAL A 196 -2.71 -11.54 -3.03
C VAL A 196 -4.20 -11.58 -3.36
N LEU A 197 -4.66 -12.59 -4.08
CA LEU A 197 -6.08 -12.75 -4.44
C LEU A 197 -6.97 -13.10 -3.26
N SER A 198 -6.41 -13.75 -2.22
CA SER A 198 -7.12 -13.98 -0.96
C SER A 198 -7.39 -12.68 -0.22
N ALA A 199 -6.46 -11.72 -0.31
CA ALA A 199 -6.59 -10.41 0.31
C ALA A 199 -7.54 -9.47 -0.45
N GLU A 200 -7.74 -9.70 -1.76
CA GLU A 200 -8.45 -8.79 -2.66
C GLU A 200 -9.52 -9.51 -3.47
N LYS A 201 -10.78 -9.38 -3.05
CA LYS A 201 -11.91 -10.13 -3.64
C LYS A 201 -12.33 -9.68 -5.05
N GLY A 202 -11.74 -8.62 -5.60
CA GLY A 202 -12.26 -7.95 -6.81
C GLY A 202 -11.91 -8.61 -8.15
N ASN A 203 -10.70 -9.17 -8.30
CA ASN A 203 -10.18 -9.56 -9.62
C ASN A 203 -9.99 -11.07 -9.80
N THR A 204 -10.32 -11.90 -8.79
CA THR A 204 -10.13 -13.36 -8.83
C THR A 204 -10.82 -14.00 -10.03
N GLU A 205 -12.05 -13.60 -10.35
CA GLU A 205 -12.78 -14.15 -11.50
C GLU A 205 -12.08 -13.85 -12.83
N LEU A 206 -11.56 -12.62 -13.00
CA LEU A 206 -10.83 -12.23 -14.21
C LEU A 206 -9.55 -13.06 -14.35
N ILE A 207 -8.77 -13.19 -13.27
CA ILE A 207 -7.55 -14.00 -13.27
C ILE A 207 -7.86 -15.47 -13.60
N LEU A 208 -8.91 -16.04 -13.01
CA LEU A 208 -9.32 -17.41 -13.32
C LEU A 208 -9.72 -17.57 -14.79
N ASN A 209 -10.32 -16.54 -15.41
CA ASN A 209 -10.69 -16.58 -16.82
C ASN A 209 -9.47 -16.49 -17.75
N GLU A 210 -8.45 -15.73 -17.39
CA GLU A 210 -7.16 -15.70 -18.09
C GLU A 210 -6.47 -17.07 -18.04
N ILE A 211 -6.49 -17.73 -16.87
CA ILE A 211 -5.92 -19.07 -16.70
C ILE A 211 -6.65 -20.11 -17.57
N LYS A 212 -7.98 -20.01 -17.71
CA LYS A 212 -8.81 -20.91 -18.54
C LYS A 212 -8.58 -20.76 -20.04
N SER A 213 -7.85 -19.73 -20.46
CA SER A 213 -7.60 -19.38 -21.86
C SER A 213 -6.17 -18.87 -22.04
N PRO A 214 -5.14 -19.72 -21.86
CA PRO A 214 -3.75 -19.34 -22.12
C PRO A 214 -3.59 -18.84 -23.56
N LEU A 215 -2.86 -17.74 -23.75
CA LEU A 215 -2.53 -17.21 -25.09
C LEU A 215 -1.23 -17.78 -25.65
N LEU A 216 -0.44 -18.45 -24.81
CA LEU A 216 0.82 -19.10 -25.16
C LEU A 216 0.74 -20.60 -24.89
N ASP A 217 1.63 -21.36 -25.52
CA ASP A 217 1.80 -22.79 -25.25
C ASP A 217 2.41 -22.98 -23.85
N ILE A 218 1.55 -23.27 -22.87
CA ILE A 218 1.95 -23.50 -21.47
C ILE A 218 1.95 -25.00 -21.18
N ASN A 219 2.97 -25.50 -20.48
CA ASN A 219 2.94 -26.85 -19.90
C ASN A 219 1.99 -26.88 -18.69
N LEU A 220 0.73 -27.22 -18.93
CA LEU A 220 -0.33 -27.13 -17.93
C LEU A 220 -0.18 -28.19 -16.83
N GLN A 221 0.45 -29.34 -17.11
CA GLN A 221 0.77 -30.34 -16.08
C GLN A 221 1.77 -29.79 -15.07
N ASN A 222 2.88 -29.21 -15.53
CA ASN A 222 3.89 -28.64 -14.63
C ASN A 222 3.29 -27.49 -13.80
N LEU A 223 2.48 -26.65 -14.42
CA LEU A 223 1.79 -25.56 -13.72
C LEU A 223 0.83 -26.10 -12.64
N TYR A 224 0.05 -27.13 -12.98
CA TYR A 224 -0.86 -27.80 -12.04
C TYR A 224 -0.11 -28.33 -10.82
N ASP A 225 1.01 -29.03 -11.02
CA ASP A 225 1.81 -29.60 -9.94
C ASP A 225 2.38 -28.51 -9.02
N LYS A 226 2.84 -27.39 -9.58
CA LYS A 226 3.32 -26.23 -8.81
C LYS A 226 2.21 -25.58 -7.97
N VAL A 227 1.04 -25.36 -8.56
CA VAL A 227 -0.11 -24.79 -7.85
C VAL A 227 -0.62 -25.74 -6.77
N LYS A 228 -0.63 -27.05 -7.04
CA LYS A 228 -1.02 -28.09 -6.07
C LYS A 228 -0.09 -28.11 -4.85
N GLY A 229 1.20 -27.93 -5.07
CA GLY A 229 2.22 -27.85 -4.02
C GLY A 229 2.26 -26.52 -3.25
N ALA A 230 1.55 -25.48 -3.70
CA ALA A 230 1.60 -24.16 -3.08
C ALA A 230 0.96 -24.15 -1.69
N ALA A 231 1.70 -23.68 -0.68
CA ALA A 231 1.21 -23.49 0.69
C ALA A 231 0.34 -22.22 0.79
N SER A 232 -0.91 -22.29 0.33
CA SER A 232 -1.81 -21.13 0.21
C SER A 232 -3.25 -21.46 0.61
N VAL A 233 -4.15 -20.48 0.53
CA VAL A 233 -5.57 -20.63 0.88
C VAL A 233 -6.23 -21.70 0.03
N VAL A 234 -6.71 -22.77 0.69
CA VAL A 234 -7.21 -24.01 0.06
C VAL A 234 -8.34 -23.74 -0.94
N ALA A 235 -9.28 -22.85 -0.60
CA ALA A 235 -10.43 -22.55 -1.45
C ALA A 235 -9.98 -21.96 -2.80
N ILE A 236 -9.18 -20.89 -2.79
CA ILE A 236 -8.71 -20.23 -4.01
C ILE A 236 -7.73 -21.14 -4.78
N ARG A 237 -6.87 -21.88 -4.08
CA ARG A 237 -6.01 -22.88 -4.73
C ARG A 237 -6.83 -23.90 -5.51
N THR A 238 -7.96 -24.34 -4.98
CA THR A 238 -8.87 -25.29 -5.66
C THR A 238 -9.47 -24.68 -6.93
N GLU A 239 -9.87 -23.41 -6.90
CA GLU A 239 -10.37 -22.69 -8.08
C GLU A 239 -9.30 -22.58 -9.17
N PHE A 240 -8.05 -22.31 -8.80
CA PHE A 240 -6.92 -22.26 -9.72
C PHE A 240 -6.65 -23.62 -10.36
N LEU A 241 -6.63 -24.70 -9.57
CA LEU A 241 -6.47 -26.06 -10.08
C LEU A 241 -7.57 -26.42 -11.08
N ASN A 242 -8.82 -26.05 -10.79
CA ASN A 242 -9.95 -26.26 -11.70
C ASN A 242 -9.81 -25.45 -12.99
N ALA A 243 -9.37 -24.19 -12.90
CA ALA A 243 -9.13 -23.34 -14.08
C ALA A 243 -8.04 -23.94 -15.00
N ILE A 244 -6.96 -24.48 -14.41
CA ILE A 244 -5.88 -25.15 -15.17
C ILE A 244 -6.40 -26.44 -15.83
N ILE A 245 -7.22 -27.23 -15.13
CA ILE A 245 -7.86 -28.42 -15.71
C ILE A 245 -8.72 -28.02 -16.91
N THR A 246 -9.57 -27.00 -16.78
CA THR A 246 -10.38 -26.51 -17.89
C THR A 246 -9.53 -26.04 -19.08
N ALA A 247 -8.43 -25.33 -18.83
CA ALA A 247 -7.49 -24.95 -19.89
C ALA A 247 -6.92 -26.19 -20.61
N SER A 248 -6.53 -27.22 -19.84
CA SER A 248 -5.94 -28.44 -20.38
C SER A 248 -6.90 -29.22 -21.27
N GLU A 249 -8.17 -29.29 -20.88
CA GLU A 249 -9.22 -29.96 -21.65
C GLU A 249 -9.46 -29.28 -23.00
N LYS A 250 -9.43 -27.94 -23.03
CA LYS A 250 -9.54 -27.16 -24.28
C LYS A 250 -8.33 -27.33 -25.19
N ASP A 251 -7.14 -27.40 -24.60
CA ASP A 251 -5.87 -27.48 -25.33
C ASP A 251 -5.47 -28.94 -25.69
N GLY A 252 -6.27 -29.92 -25.26
CA GLY A 252 -6.00 -31.34 -25.49
C GLY A 252 -4.85 -31.92 -24.63
N GLN A 253 -4.36 -31.18 -23.64
CA GLN A 253 -3.38 -31.65 -22.66
C GLN A 253 -4.05 -32.53 -21.59
N LYS A 254 -3.36 -33.57 -21.13
CA LYS A 254 -3.87 -34.46 -20.06
C LYS A 254 -3.23 -34.11 -18.71
N ILE A 255 -4.06 -33.80 -17.71
CA ILE A 255 -3.61 -33.58 -16.33
C ILE A 255 -3.73 -34.87 -15.50
N LYS A 256 -2.64 -35.25 -14.85
CA LYS A 256 -2.58 -36.27 -13.81
C LYS A 256 -2.87 -35.59 -12.47
N LYS A 257 -4.04 -35.86 -11.91
CA LYS A 257 -4.52 -35.28 -10.64
C LYS A 257 -3.78 -35.82 -9.43
#